data_AF-A0A8S3ZSB5-F1
#
_entry.id   AF-A0A8S3ZSB5-F1
#
_cell.length_a   1.000
_cell.length_b   1.000
_cell.length_c   1.000
_cell.angle_alpha   90.00
_cell.angle_beta   90.00
_cell.angle_gamma   90.00
#
_symmetry.space_group_name_H-M   'P 1'
#
loop_
_entity.id
_entity.type
_entity.pdbx_description
1 polymer ?
#
loop_
_entity_poly.entity_id
_entity_poly.type
_entity_poly.pdbx_seq_one_letter_code
_entity_poly.pdbx_strand_id
1 'polypeptide(L)'
;MTTGGYKLTLAVISLILSVTLQAIALSCIQIDECSCKFDDVEGAVISLRPLLNSTMVPPLFKDHQATDGSFYSYNPCYTFSEGNCTDSS
;
A
#
# COMPACT_ATOMS: atom_id res chain seq x y z
N MET A 1 -27.53 -49.30 -2.47
CA MET A 1 -26.11 -48.88 -2.37
C MET A 1 -25.92 -47.64 -3.26
N THR A 2 -26.21 -46.43 -2.75
CA THR A 2 -26.08 -45.18 -3.52
C THR A 2 -24.75 -44.46 -3.25
N THR A 3 -23.78 -45.17 -2.66
CA THR A 3 -22.66 -44.61 -1.89
C THR A 3 -21.64 -43.79 -2.68
N GLY A 4 -21.66 -43.90 -4.01
CA GLY A 4 -20.73 -43.22 -4.91
C GLY A 4 -21.13 -41.80 -5.32
N GLY A 5 -22.44 -41.49 -5.38
CA GLY A 5 -22.92 -40.21 -5.92
C GLY A 5 -22.57 -39.00 -5.06
N TYR A 6 -22.68 -39.14 -3.73
CA TYR A 6 -22.43 -38.07 -2.76
C TYR A 6 -20.95 -37.76 -2.57
N LYS A 7 -20.06 -38.75 -2.77
CA LYS A 7 -18.61 -38.54 -2.73
C LYS A 7 -18.13 -37.69 -3.90
N LEU A 8 -18.71 -37.90 -5.09
CA LEU A 8 -18.38 -37.14 -6.29
C LEU A 8 -18.88 -35.69 -6.17
N THR A 9 -20.08 -35.47 -5.63
CA THR A 9 -20.62 -34.12 -5.42
C THR A 9 -19.82 -33.34 -4.39
N LEU A 10 -19.44 -33.96 -3.27
CA LEU A 10 -18.61 -33.32 -2.24
C LEU A 10 -17.22 -32.94 -2.76
N ALA A 11 -16.60 -33.79 -3.59
CA ALA A 11 -15.30 -33.51 -4.20
C ALA A 11 -15.36 -32.31 -5.17
N VAL A 12 -16.44 -32.22 -5.97
CA VAL A 12 -16.64 -31.10 -6.91
C VAL A 12 -16.90 -29.80 -6.15
N ILE A 13 -17.72 -29.81 -5.11
CA ILE A 13 -17.98 -28.62 -4.27
C ILE A 13 -16.68 -28.15 -3.60
N SER A 14 -15.89 -29.09 -3.06
CA SER A 14 -14.59 -28.77 -2.44
C SER A 14 -13.61 -28.15 -3.45
N LEU A 15 -13.56 -28.66 -4.68
CA LEU A 15 -12.70 -28.12 -5.74
C LEU A 15 -13.10 -26.70 -6.12
N ILE A 16 -14.40 -26.44 -6.30
CA ILE A 16 -14.94 -25.12 -6.63
C ILE A 16 -14.63 -24.12 -5.51
N LEU A 17 -14.78 -24.51 -4.24
CA LEU A 17 -14.53 -23.63 -3.09
C LEU A 17 -13.05 -23.25 -2.94
N SER A 18 -12.13 -24.15 -3.30
CA SER A 18 -10.68 -23.87 -3.30
C SER A 18 -10.23 -22.97 -4.45
N VAL A 19 -10.95 -22.94 -5.58
CA VAL A 19 -10.61 -22.09 -6.74
C VAL A 19 -11.01 -20.62 -6.52
N THR A 20 -11.98 -20.34 -5.64
CA THR A 20 -12.53 -18.98 -5.48
C THR A 20 -11.74 -18.05 -4.55
N LEU A 21 -10.69 -18.53 -3.86
CA LEU A 21 -9.98 -17.73 -2.85
C LEU A 21 -8.62 -17.23 -3.35
N GLN A 22 -8.62 -16.50 -4.46
CA GLN A 22 -7.47 -15.65 -4.79
C GLN A 22 -7.68 -14.29 -4.15
N ALA A 23 -6.89 -13.99 -3.12
CA ALA A 23 -6.77 -12.64 -2.60
C ALA A 23 -6.22 -11.76 -3.74
N ILE A 24 -7.07 -10.90 -4.30
CA ILE A 24 -6.65 -9.94 -5.31
C ILE A 24 -5.76 -8.93 -4.57
N ALA A 25 -4.45 -9.08 -4.69
CA ALA A 25 -3.51 -8.10 -4.17
C ALA A 25 -3.63 -6.85 -5.04
N LEU A 26 -4.38 -5.86 -4.55
CA LEU A 26 -4.54 -4.58 -5.23
C LEU A 26 -3.19 -3.91 -5.36
N SER A 27 -2.73 -3.75 -6.61
CA SER A 27 -1.42 -3.20 -6.90
C SER A 27 -1.57 -1.73 -7.22
N CYS A 28 -1.08 -0.86 -6.34
CA CYS A 28 -1.04 0.57 -6.65
C CYS A 28 0.15 0.84 -7.58
N ILE A 29 -0.14 1.15 -8.85
CA ILE A 29 0.87 1.45 -9.85
C ILE A 29 1.32 2.89 -9.62
N GLN A 30 2.59 3.06 -9.26
CA GLN A 30 3.17 4.37 -9.01
C GLN A 30 3.09 5.25 -10.27
N ILE A 31 2.58 6.46 -10.12
CA ILE A 31 2.56 7.49 -11.17
C ILE A 31 3.78 8.40 -11.01
N ASP A 32 4.00 8.88 -9.78
CA ASP A 32 5.15 9.70 -9.39
C ASP A 32 5.53 9.43 -7.92
N GLU A 33 6.48 10.19 -7.37
CA GLU A 33 6.93 10.09 -5.98
C GLU A 33 5.81 10.30 -4.94
N CYS A 34 4.68 10.89 -5.34
CA CYS A 34 3.59 11.30 -4.47
C CYS A 34 2.26 10.63 -4.74
N SER A 35 2.14 9.83 -5.78
CA SER A 35 0.85 9.33 -6.24
C SER A 35 0.95 7.98 -6.91
N CYS A 36 -0.13 7.22 -6.78
CA CYS A 36 -0.29 5.93 -7.42
C CYS A 36 -1.74 5.72 -7.84
N LYS A 37 -1.95 4.85 -8.81
CA LYS A 37 -3.27 4.53 -9.38
C LYS A 37 -3.53 3.04 -9.27
N PHE A 38 -4.76 2.69 -8.93
CA PHE A 38 -5.22 1.32 -8.99
C PHE A 38 -5.66 0.95 -10.42
N ASP A 39 -5.26 -0.23 -10.88
CA ASP A 39 -5.56 -0.72 -12.23
C ASP A 39 -6.96 -1.31 -12.38
N ASP A 40 -7.55 -1.76 -11.27
CA ASP A 40 -8.85 -2.41 -11.20
C ASP A 40 -10.03 -1.43 -11.05
N VAL A 41 -9.77 -0.20 -10.59
CA VAL A 41 -10.78 0.85 -10.41
C VAL A 41 -10.44 2.07 -11.26
N GLU A 42 -11.24 2.33 -12.29
CA GLU A 42 -11.06 3.48 -13.17
C GLU A 42 -11.08 4.79 -12.37
N GLY A 43 -10.03 5.60 -12.53
CA GLY A 43 -9.90 6.91 -11.88
C GLY A 43 -9.51 6.88 -10.40
N ALA A 44 -9.31 5.70 -9.80
CA ALA A 44 -8.87 5.61 -8.40
C ALA A 44 -7.38 5.95 -8.26
N VAL A 45 -7.10 7.23 -8.00
CA VAL A 45 -5.76 7.76 -7.74
C VAL A 45 -5.65 8.14 -6.27
N ILE A 46 -4.64 7.59 -5.58
CA ILE A 46 -4.18 8.10 -4.29
C ILE A 46 -3.08 9.13 -4.56
N SER A 47 -3.24 10.32 -3.99
CA SER A 47 -2.23 11.37 -4.04
C SER A 47 -1.96 11.88 -2.63
N LEU A 48 -0.69 11.89 -2.24
CA LEU A 48 -0.22 12.45 -0.97
C LEU A 48 0.00 13.95 -1.04
N ARG A 49 -0.04 14.55 -2.25
CA ARG A 49 0.14 15.98 -2.48
C ARG A 49 -0.76 16.89 -1.60
N PRO A 50 -2.03 16.56 -1.33
CA PRO A 50 -2.88 17.38 -0.46
C PRO A 50 -2.43 17.43 1.00
N LEU A 51 -1.61 16.48 1.46
CA LEU A 51 -1.05 16.47 2.80
C LEU A 51 0.14 17.42 2.94
N LEU A 52 0.68 17.88 1.82
CA LEU A 52 1.89 18.69 1.79
C LEU A 52 1.50 20.16 1.85
N ASN A 53 2.08 20.87 2.82
CA ASN A 53 2.16 22.31 2.73
C ASN A 53 3.21 22.63 1.66
N SER A 54 2.83 23.38 0.64
CA SER A 54 3.64 23.60 -0.56
C SER A 54 5.07 24.07 -0.27
N THR A 55 6.02 23.53 -1.02
CA THR A 55 7.44 23.90 -1.14
C THR A 55 8.33 23.56 0.04
N MET A 56 9.53 23.08 -0.31
CA MET A 56 10.58 22.51 0.55
C MET A 56 10.75 23.28 1.87
N VAL A 57 10.82 22.49 2.96
CA VAL A 57 11.17 22.89 4.34
C VAL A 57 10.02 23.57 5.12
N PRO A 58 9.67 23.10 6.34
CA PRO A 58 10.26 22.00 7.13
C PRO A 58 9.72 20.59 6.76
N PRO A 59 10.28 19.50 7.33
CA PRO A 59 9.64 18.19 7.27
C PRO A 59 8.21 18.25 7.84
N LEU A 60 7.27 17.59 7.17
CA LEU A 60 5.86 17.48 7.55
C LEU A 60 5.73 16.73 8.87
N PHE A 61 6.53 15.67 9.02
CA PHE A 61 6.66 14.88 10.22
C PHE A 61 8.05 15.12 10.79
N LYS A 62 8.15 15.88 11.88
CA LYS A 62 9.41 16.29 12.48
C LYS A 62 9.64 15.60 13.82
N ASP A 63 10.87 15.14 14.05
CA ASP A 63 11.32 14.57 15.32
C ASP A 63 10.36 13.50 15.89
N HIS A 64 9.95 12.55 15.04
CA HIS A 64 9.17 11.41 15.47
C HIS A 64 10.08 10.35 16.11
N GLN A 65 9.80 10.02 17.36
CA GLN A 65 10.55 8.99 18.07
C GLN A 65 10.20 7.59 17.53
N ALA A 66 11.22 6.86 17.08
CA ALA A 66 11.09 5.47 16.67
C ALA A 66 11.39 4.50 17.82
N THR A 67 11.10 3.23 17.59
CA THR A 67 11.27 2.15 18.59
C THR A 67 12.72 1.86 18.93
N ASP A 68 13.66 2.30 18.10
CA ASP A 68 15.10 2.23 18.32
C ASP A 68 15.62 3.36 19.25
N GLY A 69 14.73 4.29 19.65
CA GLY A 69 15.07 5.44 20.48
C GLY A 69 15.59 6.65 19.70
N SER A 70 15.74 6.55 18.38
CA SER A 70 16.15 7.66 17.50
C SER A 70 14.95 8.55 17.16
N PHE A 71 15.24 9.79 16.74
CA PHE A 71 14.24 10.70 16.19
C PHE A 71 14.41 10.80 14.68
N TYR A 72 13.28 10.73 13.96
CA TYR A 72 13.24 10.81 12.51
C TYR A 72 12.33 11.94 12.06
N SER A 73 12.82 12.69 11.09
CA SER A 73 12.02 13.61 10.30
C SER A 73 11.80 13.03 8.90
N TYR A 74 10.64 13.26 8.29
CA TYR A 74 10.25 12.64 7.03
C TYR A 74 9.27 13.52 6.22
N ASN A 75 9.41 13.46 4.89
CA ASN A 75 8.46 14.02 3.94
C ASN A 75 8.12 13.00 2.85
N PRO A 76 6.83 12.64 2.65
CA PRO A 76 6.45 11.62 1.67
C PRO A 76 6.83 11.86 0.20
N CYS A 77 7.24 13.08 -0.13
CA CYS A 77 7.05 13.63 -1.46
C CYS A 77 8.09 14.65 -1.91
N TYR A 78 8.70 15.35 -0.95
CA TYR A 78 9.66 16.40 -1.26
C TYR A 78 10.85 16.25 -0.35
N THR A 79 12.04 16.38 -0.91
CA THR A 79 13.24 16.40 -0.10
C THR A 79 13.26 17.62 0.81
N PHE A 80 13.90 17.46 1.96
CA PHE A 80 14.21 18.54 2.88
C PHE A 80 15.63 18.37 3.41
N SER A 81 16.17 19.46 3.95
CA SER A 81 17.45 19.45 4.65
C SER A 81 17.22 19.88 6.09
N GLU A 82 17.79 19.13 7.03
CA GLU A 82 17.70 19.39 8.47
C GLU A 82 19.03 19.09 9.15
N GLY A 83 19.67 20.14 9.70
CA GLY A 83 20.99 20.01 10.30
C GLY A 83 22.00 19.46 9.30
N ASN A 84 22.54 18.27 9.60
CA ASN A 84 23.49 17.55 8.73
C ASN A 84 22.82 16.56 7.76
N CYS A 85 21.51 16.35 7.86
CA CYS A 85 20.75 15.51 6.94
C CYS A 85 20.37 16.36 5.72
N THR A 86 21.00 16.09 4.56
CA THR A 86 20.76 16.82 3.32
C THR A 86 19.95 15.98 2.34
N ASP A 87 19.05 16.63 1.60
CA ASP A 87 18.24 16.01 0.53
C ASP A 87 17.48 14.74 0.99
N SER A 88 17.02 14.74 2.24
CA SER A 88 16.31 13.61 2.83
C SER A 88 14.84 13.63 2.37
N SER A 89 14.37 12.49 1.85
CA SER A 89 12.97 12.23 1.49
C SER A 89 12.35 11.26 2.47
#